data_AF-A0A2S9XU84-F1
#
_entry.id   AF-A0A2S9XU84-F1
#
_cell.length_a   1.000
_cell.length_b   1.000
_cell.length_c   1.000
_cell.angle_alpha   90.00
_cell.angle_beta   90.00
_cell.angle_gamma   90.00
#
_symmetry.space_group_name_H-M   'P 1'
#
loop_
_entity.id
_entity.type
_entity.pdbx_description
1 polymer ?
#
loop_
_entity_poly.entity_id
_entity_poly.type
_entity_poly.pdbx_seq_one_letter_code
_entity_poly.pdbx_strand_id
1 'polypeptide(L)'
;MRTTLTNFGLAGVLVLSATSGLGCVVNGGNDDAANEETGDGDGDGDGDGDSGDGDGDGDSGDGDGDTGDGDGDTGDGDGDGDDPTSLPADFPASLTKAGGCGDVYIGVTNQDGTVGILFSGTEIAATAHDMGETQVRESQLPSPDVTLTAAIGTLLDDGCNDTGSGPQITHEWTAVSGTVTLTVVPTGEPQPWEMPADATLELTNVTFEAQGLEPVVVDSWIVEDVYVGWLPG
;
A
#
# COMPACT_ATOMS: atom_id res chain seq x y z
N MET A 1 25.06 6.90 46.38
CA MET A 1 23.75 6.20 46.30
C MET A 1 23.91 5.07 45.30
N ARG A 2 23.70 3.83 45.76
CA ARG A 2 23.74 2.61 44.95
C ARG A 2 22.29 2.22 44.66
N THR A 3 21.94 2.04 43.40
CA THR A 3 20.63 1.49 43.02
C THR A 3 20.84 0.38 42.00
N THR A 4 20.84 -0.82 42.56
CA THR A 4 20.46 -2.16 42.07
C THR A 4 20.05 -2.31 40.59
N LEU A 5 20.83 -3.11 39.85
CA LEU A 5 20.41 -3.79 38.62
C LEU A 5 19.56 -5.03 38.97
N THR A 6 18.42 -5.19 38.30
CA THR A 6 17.54 -6.35 38.45
C THR A 6 17.64 -7.20 37.19
N ASN A 7 18.27 -8.38 37.33
CA ASN A 7 18.28 -9.46 36.35
C ASN A 7 16.85 -9.99 36.14
N PHE A 8 16.33 -9.97 34.92
CA PHE A 8 15.20 -10.81 34.53
C PHE A 8 15.73 -12.06 33.85
N GLY A 9 15.57 -13.18 34.55
CA GLY A 9 15.99 -14.50 34.13
C GLY A 9 15.14 -15.03 32.98
N LEU A 10 15.85 -15.42 31.92
CA LEU A 10 15.38 -16.22 30.80
C LEU A 10 14.91 -17.60 31.31
N ALA A 11 13.60 -17.84 31.39
CA ALA A 11 13.04 -19.16 31.65
C ALA A 11 12.58 -19.78 30.32
N GLY A 12 13.48 -20.55 29.70
CA GLY A 12 13.16 -21.38 28.55
C GLY A 12 12.21 -22.51 28.94
N VAL A 13 11.01 -22.51 28.38
CA VAL A 13 10.06 -23.63 28.46
C VAL A 13 10.03 -24.28 27.08
N LEU A 14 10.85 -25.33 26.92
CA LEU A 14 10.87 -26.20 25.74
C LEU A 14 9.76 -27.24 25.89
N VAL A 15 8.62 -27.04 25.24
CA VAL A 15 7.55 -28.05 25.17
C VAL A 15 7.77 -28.92 23.93
N LEU A 16 8.26 -30.13 24.16
CA LEU A 16 8.42 -31.17 23.14
C LEU A 16 7.14 -32.03 23.11
N SER A 17 6.17 -31.65 22.29
CA SER A 17 4.96 -32.44 22.08
C SER A 17 5.15 -33.43 20.92
N ALA A 18 5.49 -34.67 21.27
CA ALA A 18 5.47 -35.81 20.36
C ALA A 18 4.05 -36.42 20.36
N THR A 19 3.28 -36.17 19.31
CA THR A 19 2.05 -36.93 19.02
C THR A 19 2.23 -37.72 17.74
N SER A 20 2.58 -38.98 17.93
CA SER A 20 2.47 -40.05 16.94
C SER A 20 1.03 -40.56 16.92
N GLY A 21 0.44 -40.73 15.74
CA GLY A 21 -0.48 -41.83 15.49
C GLY A 21 -1.78 -41.50 14.75
N LEU A 22 -2.05 -42.38 13.77
CA LEU A 22 -3.35 -42.68 13.12
C LEU A 22 -3.75 -41.64 12.06
N GLY A 23 -3.57 -41.88 10.75
CA GLY A 23 -4.02 -43.09 10.04
C GLY A 23 -5.44 -42.87 9.53
N CYS A 24 -5.62 -41.99 8.54
CA CYS A 24 -6.86 -41.93 7.77
C CYS A 24 -6.70 -42.77 6.49
N VAL A 25 -7.48 -43.85 6.47
CA VAL A 25 -7.83 -44.64 5.28
C VAL A 25 -8.53 -43.71 4.28
N VAL A 26 -7.98 -43.56 3.08
CA VAL A 26 -8.75 -43.07 1.94
C VAL A 26 -9.32 -44.31 1.25
N ASN A 27 -10.58 -44.60 1.55
CA ASN A 27 -11.35 -45.66 0.90
C ASN A 27 -11.85 -45.12 -0.44
N GLY A 28 -11.65 -45.90 -1.51
CA GLY A 28 -12.07 -45.54 -2.85
C GLY A 28 -13.58 -45.69 -3.10
N GLY A 29 -14.06 -44.85 -4.00
CA GLY A 29 -15.35 -44.84 -4.69
C GLY A 29 -15.36 -43.55 -5.51
N ASN A 30 -15.00 -43.57 -6.80
CA ASN A 30 -15.86 -43.93 -7.93
C ASN A 30 -17.27 -43.38 -7.73
N ASP A 31 -17.62 -42.34 -8.49
CA ASP A 31 -18.80 -42.29 -9.37
C ASP A 31 -18.87 -40.91 -10.08
N ASP A 32 -18.68 -40.98 -11.41
CA ASP A 32 -19.46 -40.29 -12.45
C ASP A 32 -20.09 -38.91 -12.17
N ALA A 33 -19.60 -37.89 -12.89
CA ALA A 33 -20.45 -37.05 -13.76
C ALA A 33 -19.57 -36.11 -14.58
N ALA A 34 -19.22 -36.54 -15.80
CA ALA A 34 -18.91 -35.61 -16.87
C ALA A 34 -20.19 -34.81 -17.18
N ASN A 35 -20.17 -33.51 -16.94
CA ASN A 35 -21.17 -32.59 -17.48
C ASN A 35 -20.43 -31.51 -18.28
N GLU A 36 -20.09 -31.88 -19.52
CA GLU A 36 -19.76 -30.94 -20.57
C GLU A 36 -21.07 -30.36 -21.12
N GLU A 37 -21.35 -29.09 -20.82
CA GLU A 37 -22.31 -28.28 -21.58
C GLU A 37 -21.56 -27.00 -21.99
N THR A 38 -21.04 -27.03 -23.21
CA THR A 38 -20.45 -25.88 -23.92
C THR A 38 -21.57 -24.95 -24.36
N GLY A 39 -21.64 -23.76 -23.76
CA GLY A 39 -22.56 -22.71 -24.20
C GLY A 39 -21.91 -21.83 -25.27
N ASP A 40 -22.24 -22.08 -26.54
CA ASP A 40 -21.92 -21.21 -27.67
C ASP A 40 -22.95 -20.07 -27.70
N GLY A 41 -22.63 -18.95 -27.05
CA GLY A 41 -23.44 -17.74 -27.03
C GLY A 41 -22.87 -16.66 -27.94
N ASP A 42 -23.09 -16.78 -29.25
CA ASP A 42 -22.81 -15.75 -30.25
C ASP A 42 -23.75 -14.55 -30.03
N GLY A 43 -23.24 -13.48 -29.41
CA GLY A 43 -23.93 -12.23 -29.19
C GLY A 43 -23.34 -11.10 -30.05
N ASP A 44 -23.70 -11.06 -31.32
CA ASP A 44 -23.42 -9.95 -32.24
C ASP A 44 -24.23 -8.71 -31.81
N GLY A 45 -23.57 -7.76 -31.14
CA GLY A 45 -24.12 -6.48 -30.74
C GLY A 45 -23.57 -5.34 -31.59
N ASP A 46 -24.15 -5.14 -32.77
CA ASP A 46 -23.92 -3.98 -33.65
C ASP A 46 -24.52 -2.71 -33.01
N GLY A 47 -23.73 -2.05 -32.17
CA GLY A 47 -24.08 -0.77 -31.55
C GLY A 47 -23.49 0.42 -32.32
N ASP A 48 -24.09 0.75 -33.47
CA ASP A 48 -23.89 2.03 -34.15
C ASP A 48 -24.48 3.16 -33.28
N GLY A 49 -23.63 4.09 -32.81
CA GLY A 49 -24.03 5.16 -31.90
C GLY A 49 -23.20 6.43 -32.05
N ASP A 50 -23.42 7.11 -33.18
CA ASP A 50 -23.28 8.55 -33.47
C ASP A 50 -22.06 9.36 -32.99
N SER A 51 -21.40 9.90 -34.01
CA SER A 51 -20.51 11.06 -34.04
C SER A 51 -21.13 12.29 -33.38
N GLY A 52 -20.45 12.82 -32.36
CA GLY A 52 -20.69 14.16 -31.83
C GLY A 52 -19.54 15.09 -32.16
N ASP A 53 -19.58 15.68 -33.36
CA ASP A 53 -18.72 16.80 -33.75
C ASP A 53 -19.16 18.05 -32.99
N GLY A 54 -18.46 18.34 -31.89
CA GLY A 54 -18.63 19.55 -31.09
C GLY A 54 -17.55 20.58 -31.41
N ASP A 55 -17.68 21.25 -32.55
CA ASP A 55 -16.91 22.46 -32.89
C ASP A 55 -17.31 23.60 -31.94
N GLY A 56 -16.52 23.78 -30.88
CA GLY A 56 -16.62 24.90 -29.95
C GLY A 56 -15.53 25.93 -30.22
N ASP A 57 -15.70 26.72 -31.27
CA ASP A 57 -15.00 28.00 -31.45
C ASP A 57 -15.41 28.98 -30.33
N GLY A 58 -14.44 29.49 -29.58
CA GLY A 58 -14.72 30.42 -28.48
C GLY A 58 -13.49 31.17 -27.95
N ASP A 59 -13.14 32.23 -28.67
CA ASP A 59 -12.40 33.43 -28.24
C ASP A 59 -10.91 33.33 -27.87
N SER A 60 -10.11 33.72 -28.87
CA SER A 60 -8.89 34.52 -28.75
C SER A 60 -9.08 35.73 -27.82
N GLY A 61 -8.47 35.66 -26.64
CA GLY A 61 -8.26 36.81 -25.75
C GLY A 61 -6.85 37.35 -25.91
N ASP A 62 -6.71 38.38 -26.73
CA ASP A 62 -5.51 39.23 -26.82
C ASP A 62 -5.45 40.13 -25.57
N GLY A 63 -4.72 39.66 -24.56
CA GLY A 63 -4.41 40.40 -23.34
C GLY A 63 -3.03 41.04 -23.43
N ASP A 64 -3.00 42.25 -23.97
CA ASP A 64 -1.82 43.12 -24.05
C ASP A 64 -1.21 43.44 -22.67
N GLY A 65 0.12 43.39 -22.60
CA GLY A 65 0.92 44.35 -21.86
C GLY A 65 1.09 44.14 -20.36
N ASP A 66 2.28 43.68 -19.95
CA ASP A 66 3.20 44.57 -19.24
C ASP A 66 4.61 43.96 -19.20
N THR A 67 5.53 44.56 -19.95
CA THR A 67 6.97 44.48 -19.71
C THR A 67 7.27 45.29 -18.45
N GLY A 68 7.17 44.62 -17.30
CA GLY A 68 7.61 45.13 -16.02
C GLY A 68 9.09 44.87 -15.82
N ASP A 69 9.91 45.86 -16.16
CA ASP A 69 11.32 45.97 -15.78
C ASP A 69 11.41 46.21 -14.26
N GLY A 70 11.45 45.12 -13.50
CA GLY A 70 11.59 45.13 -12.04
C GLY A 70 12.99 44.68 -11.64
N ASP A 71 13.87 45.66 -11.49
CA ASP A 71 15.25 45.53 -11.05
C ASP A 71 15.40 44.71 -9.76
N GLY A 72 16.34 43.77 -9.82
CA GLY A 72 17.15 43.22 -8.75
C GLY A 72 16.68 43.37 -7.30
N ASP A 73 16.43 42.22 -6.68
CA ASP A 73 17.09 41.92 -5.42
C ASP A 73 17.68 40.51 -5.45
N THR A 74 18.99 40.49 -5.24
CA THR A 74 19.81 39.36 -4.82
C THR A 74 19.31 38.85 -3.46
N GLY A 75 18.76 37.65 -3.42
CA GLY A 75 18.43 36.93 -2.19
C GLY A 75 18.80 35.46 -2.34
N ASP A 76 19.89 35.10 -1.67
CA ASP A 76 20.49 33.78 -1.66
C ASP A 76 19.70 32.81 -0.74
N GLY A 77 19.43 31.60 -1.20
CA GLY A 77 18.65 30.56 -0.51
C GLY A 77 17.33 30.37 -1.25
N ASP A 78 17.08 29.25 -1.92
CA ASP A 78 17.00 27.93 -1.30
C ASP A 78 17.56 26.88 -2.27
N GLY A 79 18.87 26.94 -2.51
CA GLY A 79 19.63 25.78 -2.94
C GLY A 79 19.69 24.75 -1.81
N ASP A 80 18.53 24.33 -1.30
CA ASP A 80 18.38 23.11 -0.56
C ASP A 80 18.63 22.02 -1.58
N GLY A 81 19.91 21.73 -1.78
CA GLY A 81 20.36 20.50 -2.39
C GLY A 81 19.91 19.39 -1.46
N ASP A 82 18.61 19.11 -1.49
CA ASP A 82 18.01 17.88 -0.99
C ASP A 82 18.80 16.80 -1.69
N ASP A 83 19.76 16.25 -0.95
CA ASP A 83 20.52 15.11 -1.41
C ASP A 83 19.45 14.07 -1.75
N PRO A 84 19.31 13.67 -3.03
CA PRO A 84 18.23 12.78 -3.46
C PRO A 84 18.31 11.40 -2.78
N THR A 85 19.33 11.21 -1.93
CA THR A 85 19.60 10.03 -1.11
C THR A 85 19.03 10.11 0.31
N SER A 86 18.41 11.22 0.74
CA SER A 86 17.80 11.35 2.08
C SER A 86 16.29 11.62 2.01
N LEU A 87 15.54 11.00 2.92
CA LEU A 87 14.13 11.32 3.12
C LEU A 87 13.97 12.74 3.71
N PRO A 88 12.88 13.48 3.39
CA PRO A 88 12.61 14.78 3.99
C PRO A 88 12.59 14.73 5.52
N ALA A 89 13.03 15.80 6.18
CA ALA A 89 13.09 15.85 7.64
C ALA A 89 11.70 15.69 8.31
N ASP A 90 10.64 16.04 7.61
CA ASP A 90 9.24 15.91 7.99
C ASP A 90 8.54 14.75 7.25
N PHE A 91 9.29 13.74 6.80
CA PHE A 91 8.85 12.66 5.92
C PHE A 91 7.40 12.18 6.16
N PRO A 92 6.98 11.72 7.36
CA PRO A 92 5.62 11.23 7.55
C PRO A 92 4.53 12.31 7.38
N ALA A 93 4.86 13.57 7.66
CA ALA A 93 3.93 14.71 7.52
C ALA A 93 3.78 15.18 6.07
N SER A 94 4.75 14.88 5.20
CA SER A 94 4.67 15.19 3.76
C SER A 94 3.71 14.27 3.00
N LEU A 95 3.36 13.12 3.58
CA LEU A 95 2.52 12.09 2.97
C LEU A 95 1.05 12.50 3.06
N THR A 96 0.46 12.80 1.91
CA THR A 96 -0.88 13.43 1.81
C THR A 96 -1.80 12.73 0.82
N LYS A 97 -1.27 11.87 -0.05
CA LYS A 97 -2.03 11.10 -1.03
C LYS A 97 -1.98 9.62 -0.64
N ALA A 98 -3.13 9.00 -0.40
CA ALA A 98 -3.23 7.58 -0.11
C ALA A 98 -4.01 6.84 -1.20
N GLY A 99 -3.61 5.62 -1.49
CA GLY A 99 -4.31 4.71 -2.39
C GLY A 99 -3.99 3.25 -2.05
N GLY A 100 -4.85 2.35 -2.46
CA GLY A 100 -4.66 0.94 -2.21
C GLY A 100 -5.38 0.05 -3.21
N CYS A 101 -5.03 -1.22 -3.19
CA CYS A 101 -5.54 -2.27 -4.09
C CYS A 101 -5.14 -3.65 -3.58
N GLY A 102 -5.46 -4.66 -4.37
CA GLY A 102 -5.23 -6.06 -4.06
C GLY A 102 -6.00 -6.46 -2.80
N ASP A 103 -5.49 -7.46 -2.10
CA ASP A 103 -6.01 -7.80 -0.77
C ASP A 103 -5.69 -6.67 0.22
N VAL A 104 -4.39 -6.40 0.46
CA VAL A 104 -3.94 -5.15 1.07
C VAL A 104 -2.58 -4.73 0.52
N TYR A 105 -2.60 -3.88 -0.49
CA TYR A 105 -1.51 -2.97 -0.81
C TYR A 105 -1.95 -1.55 -0.49
N ILE A 106 -1.12 -0.79 0.22
CA ILE A 106 -1.37 0.61 0.57
C ILE A 106 -0.12 1.42 0.19
N GLY A 107 -0.29 2.38 -0.71
CA GLY A 107 0.72 3.38 -1.02
C GLY A 107 0.29 4.74 -0.47
N VAL A 108 1.13 5.36 0.34
CA VAL A 108 0.90 6.74 0.80
C VAL A 108 2.09 7.60 0.43
N THR A 109 1.83 8.62 -0.38
CA THR A 109 2.86 9.43 -1.01
C THR A 109 2.66 10.91 -0.72
N ASN A 110 3.69 11.71 -0.98
CA ASN A 110 3.54 13.15 -1.13
C ASN A 110 2.72 13.50 -2.40
N GLN A 111 2.37 14.77 -2.55
CA GLN A 111 1.54 15.25 -3.67
C GLN A 111 2.11 14.90 -5.05
N ASP A 112 3.44 14.84 -5.17
CA ASP A 112 4.15 14.58 -6.43
C ASP A 112 4.38 13.09 -6.71
N GLY A 113 4.05 12.19 -5.78
CA GLY A 113 4.28 10.75 -5.93
C GLY A 113 5.77 10.36 -5.96
N THR A 114 6.64 11.17 -5.35
CA THR A 114 8.10 11.00 -5.36
C THR A 114 8.66 10.47 -4.05
N VAL A 115 7.93 10.62 -2.95
CA VAL A 115 8.30 10.14 -1.62
C VAL A 115 7.10 9.42 -1.03
N GLY A 116 7.29 8.25 -0.41
CA GLY A 116 6.17 7.50 0.12
C GLY A 116 6.49 6.36 1.08
N ILE A 117 5.42 5.86 1.72
CA ILE A 117 5.38 4.60 2.45
C ILE A 117 4.58 3.60 1.62
N LEU A 118 5.17 2.45 1.36
CA LEU A 118 4.55 1.33 0.67
C LEU A 118 4.37 0.19 1.67
N PHE A 119 3.12 -0.22 1.86
CA PHE A 119 2.75 -1.32 2.72
C PHE A 119 2.09 -2.43 1.89
N SER A 120 2.47 -3.67 2.17
CA SER A 120 1.80 -4.85 1.62
C SER A 120 1.57 -5.88 2.71
N GLY A 121 0.36 -6.41 2.77
CA GLY A 121 -0.02 -7.57 3.57
C GLY A 121 -0.98 -8.45 2.78
N THR A 122 -1.31 -9.62 3.34
CA THR A 122 -2.17 -10.59 2.68
C THR A 122 -3.29 -11.08 3.60
N GLU A 123 -4.35 -11.57 2.96
CA GLU A 123 -5.50 -12.34 3.48
C GLU A 123 -6.49 -11.58 4.37
N ILE A 124 -6.23 -10.33 4.75
CA ILE A 124 -7.07 -9.65 5.75
C ILE A 124 -8.36 -9.06 5.17
N ALA A 125 -8.38 -8.55 3.93
CA ALA A 125 -9.61 -8.03 3.33
C ALA A 125 -10.55 -9.19 2.96
N ALA A 126 -9.99 -10.26 2.41
CA ALA A 126 -10.72 -11.51 2.17
C ALA A 126 -11.32 -12.07 3.48
N THR A 127 -10.51 -12.17 4.54
CA THR A 127 -10.99 -12.64 5.86
C THR A 127 -12.09 -11.74 6.42
N ALA A 128 -11.97 -10.41 6.25
CA ALA A 128 -12.97 -9.47 6.71
C ALA A 128 -14.33 -9.70 6.04
N HIS A 129 -14.34 -9.97 4.74
CA HIS A 129 -15.54 -10.34 4.00
C HIS A 129 -16.11 -11.70 4.38
N ASP A 130 -15.26 -12.73 4.48
CA ASP A 130 -15.69 -14.09 4.87
C ASP A 130 -16.35 -14.12 6.25
N MET A 131 -15.87 -13.28 7.17
CA MET A 131 -16.40 -13.16 8.52
C MET A 131 -17.52 -12.11 8.64
N GLY A 132 -17.64 -11.19 7.67
CA GLY A 132 -18.59 -10.07 7.71
C GLY A 132 -18.33 -9.09 8.85
N GLU A 133 -17.08 -8.96 9.31
CA GLU A 133 -16.72 -8.13 10.46
C GLU A 133 -15.34 -7.47 10.29
N THR A 134 -15.12 -6.37 11.01
CA THR A 134 -13.83 -5.66 11.04
C THR A 134 -12.72 -6.57 11.51
N GLN A 135 -11.63 -6.62 10.75
CA GLN A 135 -10.41 -7.34 11.12
C GLN A 135 -9.33 -6.38 11.57
N VAL A 136 -8.58 -6.77 12.60
CA VAL A 136 -7.43 -6.01 13.10
C VAL A 136 -6.23 -6.95 13.16
N ARG A 137 -5.12 -6.56 12.55
CA ARG A 137 -3.86 -7.29 12.57
C ARG A 137 -2.73 -6.39 13.05
N GLU A 138 -2.16 -6.76 14.19
CA GLU A 138 -0.92 -6.17 14.68
C GLU A 138 0.26 -7.05 14.24
N SER A 139 1.36 -6.44 13.78
CA SER A 139 2.59 -7.14 13.40
C SER A 139 3.82 -6.44 13.94
N GLN A 140 4.73 -7.21 14.54
CA GLN A 140 6.06 -6.75 14.94
C GLN A 140 7.02 -6.87 13.76
N LEU A 141 7.81 -5.82 13.50
CA LEU A 141 8.70 -5.77 12.34
C LEU A 141 10.13 -6.27 12.71
N PRO A 142 10.81 -6.98 11.79
CA PRO A 142 10.29 -7.45 10.51
C PRO A 142 9.31 -8.62 10.71
N SER A 143 8.31 -8.70 9.85
CA SER A 143 7.30 -9.77 9.85
C SER A 143 7.33 -10.52 8.52
N PRO A 144 7.12 -11.84 8.49
CA PRO A 144 6.97 -12.57 7.23
C PRO A 144 5.64 -12.26 6.51
N ASP A 145 4.64 -11.76 7.23
CA ASP A 145 3.27 -11.58 6.72
C ASP A 145 3.00 -10.16 6.18
N VAL A 146 3.91 -9.22 6.46
CA VAL A 146 3.79 -7.84 5.99
C VAL A 146 5.13 -7.29 5.55
N THR A 147 5.12 -6.48 4.51
CA THR A 147 6.26 -5.67 4.07
C THR A 147 5.91 -4.20 4.27
N LEU A 148 6.84 -3.44 4.86
CA LEU A 148 6.71 -2.00 5.07
C LEU A 148 8.00 -1.33 4.63
N THR A 149 7.87 -0.40 3.70
CA THR A 149 8.99 0.25 3.01
C THR A 149 8.77 1.76 2.95
N ALA A 150 9.80 2.54 3.22
CA ALA A 150 9.86 3.94 2.85
C ALA A 150 10.68 4.09 1.56
N ALA A 151 10.24 4.95 0.64
CA ALA A 151 10.85 5.04 -0.69
C ALA A 151 10.94 6.47 -1.21
N ILE A 152 11.96 6.71 -2.03
CA ILE A 152 12.09 7.86 -2.94
C ILE A 152 12.09 7.31 -4.36
N GLY A 153 11.35 7.95 -5.26
CA GLY A 153 11.23 7.49 -6.64
C GLY A 153 10.34 8.39 -7.50
N THR A 154 9.71 7.80 -8.50
CA THR A 154 8.62 8.41 -9.26
C THR A 154 7.47 7.42 -9.39
N LEU A 155 6.26 7.93 -9.59
CA LEU A 155 5.04 7.12 -9.74
C LEU A 155 4.81 6.16 -8.56
N LEU A 156 5.20 6.56 -7.34
CA LEU A 156 5.05 5.70 -6.16
C LEU A 156 3.59 5.39 -5.82
N ASP A 157 2.65 6.18 -6.34
CA ASP A 157 1.20 6.02 -6.25
C ASP A 157 0.61 5.12 -7.36
N ASP A 158 1.41 4.69 -8.34
CA ASP A 158 1.01 3.83 -9.47
C ASP A 158 1.10 2.32 -9.12
N GLY A 159 1.22 1.98 -7.83
CA GLY A 159 1.33 0.59 -7.35
C GLY A 159 0.12 -0.29 -7.67
N CYS A 160 -1.00 0.33 -8.04
CA CYS A 160 -2.27 -0.33 -8.29
C CYS A 160 -2.69 -0.34 -9.77
N ASN A 161 -1.78 -0.05 -10.69
CA ASN A 161 -2.08 0.01 -12.11
C ASN A 161 -1.62 -1.28 -12.83
N ASP A 162 -2.56 -1.93 -13.52
CA ASP A 162 -2.37 -3.12 -14.35
C ASP A 162 -1.65 -2.83 -15.69
N THR A 163 -1.74 -1.59 -16.16
CA THR A 163 -1.18 -1.14 -17.44
C THR A 163 0.05 -0.22 -17.30
N GLY A 164 0.38 0.14 -16.06
CA GLY A 164 1.44 1.09 -15.72
C GLY A 164 2.84 0.48 -15.70
N SER A 165 3.84 1.37 -15.59
CA SER A 165 5.21 0.92 -15.28
C SER A 165 5.37 0.58 -13.80
N GLY A 166 4.39 0.94 -12.97
CA GLY A 166 4.43 0.81 -11.52
C GLY A 166 5.45 1.76 -10.87
N PRO A 167 5.59 1.70 -9.54
CA PRO A 167 6.54 2.51 -8.78
C PRO A 167 7.97 2.36 -9.27
N GLN A 168 8.62 3.47 -9.62
CA GLN A 168 10.02 3.51 -10.02
C GLN A 168 10.86 3.95 -8.81
N ILE A 169 11.29 2.98 -8.02
CA ILE A 169 12.03 3.22 -6.77
C ILE A 169 13.50 3.53 -7.06
N THR A 170 13.98 4.67 -6.57
CA THR A 170 15.39 5.10 -6.66
C THR A 170 16.14 4.80 -5.36
N HIS A 171 15.52 5.07 -4.22
CA HIS A 171 16.04 4.71 -2.89
C HIS A 171 14.95 4.04 -2.07
N GLU A 172 15.35 3.06 -1.27
CA GLU A 172 14.45 2.22 -0.49
C GLU A 172 15.02 2.00 0.91
N TRP A 173 14.18 2.17 1.93
CA TRP A 173 14.45 1.77 3.30
C TRP A 173 13.41 0.75 3.75
N THR A 174 13.88 -0.40 4.23
CA THR A 174 13.00 -1.46 4.76
C THR A 174 12.82 -1.28 6.25
N ALA A 175 11.59 -1.47 6.75
CA ALA A 175 11.34 -1.45 8.18
C ALA A 175 11.98 -2.66 8.88
N VAL A 176 12.83 -2.41 9.89
CA VAL A 176 13.59 -3.42 10.63
C VAL A 176 13.15 -3.58 12.09
N SER A 177 12.33 -2.66 12.60
CA SER A 177 11.74 -2.73 13.94
C SER A 177 10.48 -1.89 14.05
N GLY A 178 9.72 -2.07 15.13
CA GLY A 178 8.49 -1.33 15.43
C GLY A 178 7.25 -2.18 15.26
N THR A 179 6.10 -1.53 15.35
CA THR A 179 4.79 -2.19 15.24
C THR A 179 3.96 -1.55 14.14
N VAL A 180 3.35 -2.40 13.32
CA VAL A 180 2.31 -2.04 12.37
C VAL A 180 0.97 -2.54 12.89
N THR A 181 -0.06 -1.72 12.83
CA THR A 181 -1.45 -2.14 13.08
C THR A 181 -2.27 -1.82 11.85
N LEU A 182 -2.87 -2.85 11.27
CA LEU A 182 -3.74 -2.74 10.12
C LEU A 182 -5.16 -3.09 10.56
N THR A 183 -6.09 -2.16 10.37
CA THR A 183 -7.52 -2.37 10.58
C THR A 183 -8.21 -2.35 9.22
N VAL A 184 -9.03 -3.37 8.93
CA VAL A 184 -9.75 -3.48 7.66
C VAL A 184 -11.23 -3.67 7.95
N VAL A 185 -12.05 -2.77 7.40
CA VAL A 185 -13.50 -2.79 7.50
C VAL A 185 -14.06 -3.21 6.15
N PRO A 186 -14.74 -4.36 6.05
CA PRO A 186 -15.31 -4.79 4.77
C PRO A 186 -16.44 -3.83 4.38
N THR A 187 -16.48 -3.46 3.10
CA THR A 187 -17.50 -2.57 2.53
C THR A 187 -18.09 -3.18 1.26
N GLY A 188 -19.31 -2.78 0.90
CA GLY A 188 -20.00 -3.31 -0.27
C GLY A 188 -20.26 -4.82 -0.24
N GLU A 189 -20.68 -5.37 -1.37
CA GLU A 189 -20.90 -6.81 -1.56
C GLU A 189 -19.71 -7.40 -2.33
N PRO A 190 -19.02 -8.44 -1.80
CA PRO A 190 -17.87 -9.02 -2.47
C PRO A 190 -18.25 -9.62 -3.82
N GLN A 191 -17.42 -9.35 -4.84
CA GLN A 191 -17.48 -9.89 -6.18
C GLN A 191 -16.26 -10.79 -6.44
N PRO A 192 -16.29 -11.67 -7.46
CA PRO A 192 -15.14 -12.53 -7.77
C PRO A 192 -13.83 -11.79 -8.09
N TRP A 193 -13.90 -10.52 -8.47
CA TRP A 193 -12.76 -9.65 -8.83
C TRP A 193 -12.57 -8.47 -7.87
N GLU A 194 -13.39 -8.35 -6.81
CA GLU A 194 -13.38 -7.19 -5.93
C GLU A 194 -13.94 -7.53 -4.54
N MET A 195 -13.20 -7.24 -3.49
CA MET A 195 -13.58 -7.42 -2.09
C MET A 195 -13.46 -6.08 -1.36
N PRO A 196 -14.33 -5.09 -1.65
CA PRO A 196 -14.12 -3.69 -1.26
C PRO A 196 -13.92 -3.56 0.25
N ALA A 197 -12.93 -2.79 0.69
CA ALA A 197 -12.75 -2.53 2.11
C ALA A 197 -12.07 -1.19 2.36
N ASP A 198 -12.36 -0.60 3.51
CA ASP A 198 -11.65 0.58 4.01
C ASP A 198 -10.57 0.11 5.01
N ALA A 199 -9.33 0.52 4.77
CA ALA A 199 -8.19 0.18 5.59
C ALA A 199 -7.66 1.39 6.36
N THR A 200 -7.23 1.14 7.59
CA THR A 200 -6.46 2.07 8.44
C THR A 200 -5.13 1.43 8.78
N LEU A 201 -4.03 2.14 8.51
CA LEU A 201 -2.68 1.70 8.79
C LEU A 201 -2.05 2.62 9.84
N GLU A 202 -1.66 2.05 10.97
CA GLU A 202 -1.00 2.74 12.08
C GLU A 202 0.43 2.19 12.26
N LEU A 203 1.39 3.10 12.40
CA LEU A 203 2.79 2.82 12.67
C LEU A 203 3.15 3.30 14.07
N THR A 204 3.87 2.48 14.83
CA THR A 204 4.36 2.83 16.17
C THR A 204 5.82 2.44 16.33
N ASN A 205 6.68 3.42 16.62
CA ASN A 205 8.12 3.30 16.81
C ASN A 205 8.82 2.49 15.70
N VAL A 206 8.49 2.78 14.43
CA VAL A 206 9.03 2.07 13.29
C VAL A 206 10.39 2.64 12.91
N THR A 207 11.39 1.76 12.75
CA THR A 207 12.71 2.14 12.23
C THR A 207 12.89 1.55 10.84
N PHE A 208 13.23 2.40 9.89
CA PHE A 208 13.56 2.06 8.51
C PHE A 208 15.08 2.14 8.31
N GLU A 209 15.66 1.13 7.67
CA GLU A 209 17.09 1.08 7.35
C GLU A 209 17.32 0.84 5.85
N ALA A 210 18.41 1.41 5.33
CA ALA A 210 18.87 1.21 3.97
C ALA A 210 20.40 1.12 3.96
N GLN A 211 20.97 0.38 3.01
CA GLN A 211 22.42 0.21 2.95
C GLN A 211 23.13 1.51 2.58
N GLY A 212 23.90 2.06 3.53
CA GLY A 212 24.72 3.25 3.30
C GLY A 212 23.96 4.57 3.40
N LEU A 213 22.70 4.55 3.85
CA LEU A 213 21.91 5.73 4.15
C LEU A 213 21.60 5.78 5.66
N GLU A 214 21.28 6.95 6.17
CA GLU A 214 20.90 7.11 7.57
C GLU A 214 19.55 6.42 7.86
N PRO A 215 19.40 5.74 9.02
CA PRO A 215 18.13 5.19 9.45
C PRO A 215 17.07 6.28 9.69
N VAL A 216 15.81 5.95 9.40
CA VAL A 216 14.68 6.85 9.62
C VAL A 216 13.75 6.26 10.66
N VAL A 217 13.37 7.06 11.66
CA VAL A 217 12.49 6.64 12.76
C VAL A 217 11.16 7.37 12.65
N VAL A 218 10.07 6.61 12.69
CA VAL A 218 8.69 7.09 12.73
C VAL A 218 8.09 6.70 14.09
N ASP A 219 8.00 7.68 15.00
CA ASP A 219 7.50 7.45 16.37
C ASP A 219 6.02 7.01 16.37
N SER A 220 5.18 7.73 15.64
CA SER A 220 3.77 7.42 15.45
C SER A 220 3.27 8.08 14.17
N TRP A 221 2.50 7.34 13.39
CA TRP A 221 1.86 7.84 12.16
C TRP A 221 0.65 6.98 11.82
N ILE A 222 -0.39 7.60 11.25
CA ILE A 222 -1.63 6.93 10.89
C ILE A 222 -2.13 7.46 9.54
N VAL A 223 -2.66 6.55 8.72
CA VAL A 223 -3.46 6.85 7.54
C VAL A 223 -4.78 6.07 7.66
N GLU A 224 -5.90 6.78 7.45
CA GLU A 224 -7.26 6.25 7.57
C GLU A 224 -7.93 6.23 6.20
N ASP A 225 -9.06 5.52 6.10
CA ASP A 225 -9.97 5.50 4.94
C ASP A 225 -9.28 5.18 3.60
N VAL A 226 -8.30 4.26 3.61
CA VAL A 226 -7.64 3.81 2.39
C VAL A 226 -8.44 2.68 1.76
N TYR A 227 -8.97 2.91 0.56
CA TYR A 227 -9.66 1.88 -0.20
C TYR A 227 -8.70 0.74 -0.61
N VAL A 228 -9.07 -0.50 -0.29
CA VAL A 228 -8.38 -1.74 -0.68
C VAL A 228 -9.40 -2.79 -1.14
N GLY A 229 -8.93 -3.96 -1.54
CA GLY A 229 -9.80 -5.07 -1.95
C GLY A 229 -10.08 -5.18 -3.44
N TRP A 230 -9.64 -4.20 -4.24
CA TRP A 230 -9.78 -4.26 -5.70
C TRP A 230 -8.64 -5.05 -6.33
N LEU A 231 -8.94 -6.18 -6.97
CA LEU A 231 -7.94 -6.95 -7.71
C LEU A 231 -7.81 -6.35 -9.10
N PRO A 232 -6.66 -5.76 -9.48
CA PRO A 232 -6.42 -5.39 -10.87
C PRO A 232 -6.56 -6.63 -11.75
N GLY A 233 -7.42 -6.53 -12.77
CA GLY A 233 -7.75 -7.59 -13.72
C GLY A 233 -6.90 -7.56 -14.99
#